data_AF-A0A5C6XU63-F1
#
_entry.id   AF-A0A5C6XU63-F1
#
_cell.length_a   1.000
_cell.length_b   1.000
_cell.length_c   1.000
_cell.angle_alpha   90.00
_cell.angle_beta   90.00
_cell.angle_gamma   90.00
#
_symmetry.space_group_name_H-M   'P 1'
#
loop_
_entity.id
_entity.type
_entity.pdbx_description
1 polymer ?
#
loop_
_entity_poly.entity_id
_entity_poly.type
_entity_poly.pdbx_seq_one_letter_code
_entity_poly.pdbx_strand_id
1 'polypeptide(L)' 'MSIIISTEKSKDILRRLIRSDFDKIDFAMDYIYNKADDLIGVAYRYGLEDLAEEMKIDKIA' A
#
# COMPACT_ATOMS: atom_id res chain seq x y z
N MET A 1 0.81 -13.86 -9.00
CA MET A 1 -0.20 -14.70 -8.32
C MET A 1 -0.86 -13.82 -7.27
N SER A 2 -2.14 -13.50 -7.43
CA SER A 2 -2.85 -12.57 -6.53
C SER A 2 -3.53 -13.37 -5.42
N ILE A 3 -3.41 -12.90 -4.16
CA ILE A 3 -4.06 -13.54 -3.02
C ILE A 3 -5.34 -12.76 -2.74
N ILE A 4 -6.49 -13.34 -3.08
CA ILE A 4 -7.79 -12.73 -2.79
C ILE A 4 -8.12 -13.01 -1.33
N ILE A 5 -8.13 -11.95 -0.52
CA ILE A 5 -8.48 -12.05 0.90
C ILE A 5 -9.99 -12.16 1.02
N SER A 6 -10.46 -13.30 1.52
CA SER A 6 -11.89 -13.64 1.48
C SER A 6 -12.73 -13.01 2.59
N THR A 7 -12.13 -12.42 3.62
CA THR A 7 -12.88 -11.79 4.72
C THR A 7 -12.63 -10.29 4.78
N GLU A 8 -13.72 -9.52 4.85
CA GLU A 8 -13.67 -8.05 4.94
C GLU A 8 -12.85 -7.59 6.14
N LYS A 9 -12.93 -8.30 7.28
CA LYS A 9 -12.12 -7.98 8.47
C LYS A 9 -10.61 -8.11 8.21
N SER A 10 -10.17 -9.13 7.47
CA SER A 10 -8.75 -9.27 7.12
C SER A 10 -8.29 -8.23 6.12
N LYS A 11 -9.13 -7.86 5.14
CA LYS A 11 -8.85 -6.74 4.23
C LYS A 11 -8.67 -5.44 5.01
N ASP A 12 -9.55 -5.18 5.97
CA ASP A 12 -9.53 -3.96 6.77
C ASP A 12 -8.26 -3.85 7.63
N ILE A 13 -7.85 -4.96 8.24
CA ILE A 13 -6.59 -5.03 9.00
C ILE A 13 -5.39 -4.78 8.09
N LEU A 14 -5.33 -5.43 6.93
CA LEU A 14 -4.22 -5.26 6.00
C LEU A 14 -4.19 -3.86 5.38
N ARG A 15 -5.35 -3.28 5.08
CA ARG A 15 -5.47 -1.89 4.63
C ARG A 15 -4.81 -0.96 5.64
N ARG A 16 -5.13 -1.10 6.93
CA ARG A 16 -4.57 -0.29 8.02
C ARG A 16 -3.07 -0.51 8.19
N LEU A 17 -2.59 -1.75 8.09
CA LEU A 17 -1.17 -2.07 8.21
C LEU A 17 -0.35 -1.46 7.07
N ILE A 18 -0.77 -1.69 5.83
CA ILE A 18 -0.09 -1.16 4.63
C ILE A 18 -0.10 0.37 4.69
N ARG A 19 -1.25 0.99 4.99
CA ARG A 19 -1.35 2.44 5.08
C ARG A 19 -0.46 3.02 6.18
N SER A 20 -0.48 2.42 7.37
CA SER A 20 0.36 2.88 8.48
C SER A 20 1.85 2.78 8.21
N ASP A 21 2.28 1.81 7.39
CA ASP A 21 3.68 1.68 7.01
C ASP A 21 4.05 2.67 5.90
N PHE A 22 3.13 2.91 4.96
CA PHE A 22 3.26 3.91 3.91
C PHE A 22 3.38 5.34 4.46
N ASP A 23 2.55 5.70 5.44
CA ASP A 23 2.56 7.04 6.06
C ASP A 23 3.86 7.36 6.83
N LYS A 24 4.69 6.35 7.12
CA LYS A 24 6.00 6.53 7.76
C LYS A 24 7.13 6.75 6.75
N ILE A 25 6.84 6.61 5.46
CA ILE A 25 7.84 6.79 4.41
C ILE A 25 8.19 8.27 4.33
N ASP A 26 9.48 8.55 4.51
CA ASP A 26 10.04 9.85 4.15
C ASP A 26 10.33 9.84 2.64
N PHE A 27 9.43 10.44 1.86
CA PHE A 27 9.55 10.51 0.40
C PHE A 27 10.80 11.24 -0.08
N ALA A 28 11.41 12.09 0.75
CA ALA A 28 12.68 12.73 0.42
C ALA A 28 13.84 11.72 0.34
N MET A 29 13.73 10.58 1.02
CA MET A 29 14.72 9.49 1.01
C MET A 29 14.23 8.23 0.29
N ASP A 30 12.95 8.16 -0.10
CA ASP A 30 12.34 6.96 -0.69
C ASP A 30 12.83 6.62 -2.11
N TYR A 31 13.49 7.57 -2.79
CA TYR A 31 14.20 7.33 -4.06
C TYR A 31 15.22 6.17 -3.97
N ILE A 32 15.80 5.94 -2.78
CA ILE A 32 16.85 4.92 -2.58
C ILE A 32 16.24 3.51 -2.44
N TYR A 33 15.07 3.41 -1.83
CA TYR A 33 14.52 2.13 -1.39
C TYR A 33 13.22 1.73 -2.10
N ASN A 34 12.57 2.64 -2.84
CA ASN A 34 11.31 2.43 -3.55
C ASN A 34 10.24 1.75 -2.67
N LYS A 35 10.24 2.01 -1.35
CA LYS A 35 9.33 1.33 -0.42
C LYS A 35 7.89 1.70 -0.70
N ALA A 36 7.64 2.92 -1.16
CA ALA A 36 6.29 3.35 -1.53
C ALA A 36 5.75 2.49 -2.69
N ASP A 37 6.56 2.23 -3.72
CA ASP A 37 6.14 1.41 -4.87
C ASP A 37 5.93 -0.04 -4.47
N ASP A 38 6.77 -0.57 -3.57
CA ASP A 38 6.60 -1.92 -3.03
C ASP A 38 5.28 -2.05 -2.26
N LEU A 39 4.93 -1.08 -1.40
CA LEU A 39 3.67 -1.09 -0.64
C LEU A 39 2.44 -0.92 -1.55
N ILE A 40 2.53 -0.06 -2.57
CA ILE A 40 1.51 0.06 -3.62
C ILE A 40 1.32 -1.28 -4.34
N GLY A 41 2.41 -1.94 -4.72
CA GLY A 41 2.37 -3.26 -5.35
C GLY A 41 1.79 -4.34 -4.42
N VAL A 42 2.08 -4.28 -3.13
CA VAL A 42 1.48 -5.14 -2.10
C VAL A 42 -0.04 -4.94 -2.05
N ALA A 43 -0.52 -3.70 -2.03
CA ALA A 43 -1.95 -3.40 -2.02
C ALA A 43 -2.68 -3.99 -3.24
N TYR A 44 -2.13 -3.85 -4.45
CA TYR A 44 -2.69 -4.51 -5.64
C TYR A 44 -2.73 -6.04 -5.52
N ARG A 45 -1.66 -6.67 -5.03
CA ARG A 45 -1.59 -8.14 -4.90
C ARG A 45 -2.63 -8.71 -3.95
N TYR A 46 -3.10 -7.92 -2.98
CA TYR A 46 -4.13 -8.29 -2.01
C TYR A 46 -5.54 -7.83 -2.40
N GLY A 47 -5.72 -7.23 -3.59
CA GLY A 47 -7.02 -6.74 -4.06
C GLY A 47 -7.51 -5.50 -3.32
N LEU A 48 -6.58 -4.69 -2.78
CA LEU A 48 -6.84 -3.40 -2.14
C LEU A 48 -6.57 -2.26 -3.13
N GLU A 49 -7.22 -2.31 -4.30
CA GLU A 49 -6.96 -1.41 -5.42
C GLU A 49 -7.20 0.06 -5.05
N ASP A 50 -8.29 0.35 -4.33
CA ASP A 50 -8.58 1.71 -3.85
C ASP A 50 -7.44 2.30 -3.02
N LEU A 51 -6.89 1.51 -2.09
CA LEU A 51 -5.76 1.93 -1.25
C LEU A 51 -4.50 2.14 -2.10
N ALA A 52 -4.27 1.28 -3.11
CA ALA A 52 -3.12 1.40 -4.00
C ALA A 52 -3.15 2.71 -4.81
N GLU A 53 -4.33 3.09 -5.31
CA GLU A 53 -4.51 4.36 -6.03
C GLU A 53 -4.38 5.58 -5.10
N GLU A 54 -4.95 5.52 -3.89
CA GLU A 54 -4.76 6.56 -2.85
C GLU A 54 -3.26 6.79 -2.59
N MET A 55 -2.50 5.72 -2.35
CA MET A 55 -1.06 5.81 -2.08
C MET A 55 -0.26 6.31 -3.29
N LYS A 56 -0.67 5.98 -4.53
CA LYS A 56 -0.04 6.52 -5.74
C LYS A 56 -0.21 8.03 -5.84
N ILE A 57 -1.40 8.54 -5.53
CA ILE A 57 -1.67 9.98 -5.54
C ILE A 57 -0.82 10.67 -4.46
N ASP A 58 -0.81 10.14 -3.25
CA ASP A 58 -0.06 10.70 -2.12
C ASP A 58 1.45 10.73 -2.35
N LYS A 59 1.99 9.74 -3.07
CA LYS A 59 3.41 9.73 -3.44
C LYS A 59 3.81 10.89 -4.36
N ILE A 60 2.87 11.39 -5.16
CA ILE A 60 3.11 12.42 -6.20
C ILE A 60 2.74 13.83 -5.69
N ALA A 61 1.91 13.92 -4.66
CA ALA A 61 1.46 15.17 -4.02
C ALA A 61 2.57 15.85 -3.21
#